data_AF-A0A5N7BQC8-F1
#
_entry.id   AF-A0A5N7BQC8-F1
#
_cell.length_a   1.000
_cell.length_b   1.000
_cell.length_c   1.000
_cell.angle_alpha   90.00
_cell.angle_beta   90.00
_cell.angle_gamma   90.00
#
_symmetry.space_group_name_H-M   'P 1'
#
loop_
_entity.id
_entity.type
_entity.pdbx_description
1 polymer ?
#
loop_
_entity_poly.entity_id
_entity_poly.type
_entity_poly.pdbx_seq_one_letter_code
_entity_poly.pdbx_strand_id
1 'polypeptide(L)'
;MLLNLPIFLIYISDWSLLVCTIHQTAIHPSKAQDHLAAHYLNQSYYTDQINALHLPTIQHIHQAMRAREPIAPIETLAPPMPAYQCRVHGCHTLALTRRKLNHHLSRIHRQFGTANQACYQQSCWVQTLDHLRYIFRVHQPMDSPPQSLIQTQIATSPDPDQLASQFLHSHRALEQHLATKRVFRVYGTPDEANSFHLET
;
A
#
# COMPACT_ATOMS: atom_id res chain seq x y z
N MET A 1 25.73 -12.58 -19.67
CA MET A 1 25.28 -11.36 -20.37
C MET A 1 25.04 -10.29 -19.34
N LEU A 2 25.73 -9.15 -19.42
CA LEU A 2 25.41 -7.98 -18.59
C LEU A 2 24.26 -7.25 -19.25
N LEU A 3 23.12 -7.16 -18.57
CA LEU A 3 21.98 -6.37 -19.02
C LEU A 3 22.21 -4.92 -18.60
N ASN A 4 22.27 -4.01 -19.56
CA ASN A 4 22.37 -2.57 -19.34
C ASN A 4 20.96 -1.98 -19.29
N LEU A 5 20.25 -2.25 -18.21
CA LEU A 5 18.97 -1.61 -17.93
C LEU A 5 19.21 -0.13 -17.55
N PRO A 6 18.25 0.77 -17.86
CA PRO A 6 18.25 2.13 -17.31
C PRO A 6 18.34 2.10 -15.78
N ILE A 7 18.99 3.09 -15.17
CA ILE A 7 19.25 3.13 -13.73
C ILE A 7 17.99 3.06 -12.85
N PHE A 8 16.85 3.46 -13.39
CA PHE A 8 15.56 3.41 -12.69
C PHE A 8 14.82 2.08 -12.86
N LEU A 9 15.33 1.15 -13.66
CA LEU A 9 14.77 -0.19 -13.83
C LEU A 9 15.61 -1.20 -13.06
N ILE A 10 14.97 -1.92 -12.14
CA ILE A 10 15.58 -2.98 -11.36
C ILE A 10 14.91 -4.29 -11.72
N TYR A 11 15.71 -5.30 -12.04
CA TYR A 11 15.25 -6.67 -12.21
C TYR A 11 15.42 -7.45 -10.90
N ILE A 12 14.31 -7.95 -10.36
CA ILE A 12 14.27 -8.77 -9.15
C ILE A 12 14.17 -10.22 -9.60
N SER A 13 15.28 -10.95 -9.49
CA SER A 13 15.41 -12.33 -9.97
C SER A 13 14.44 -13.30 -9.30
N ASP A 14 14.21 -13.15 -7.99
CA ASP A 14 13.42 -14.09 -7.19
C ASP A 14 11.96 -14.22 -7.67
N TRP A 15 11.47 -13.17 -8.31
CA TRP A 15 10.11 -13.09 -8.84
C TRP A 15 10.07 -12.91 -10.36
N SER A 16 11.23 -12.89 -11.02
CA SER A 16 11.38 -12.52 -12.43
C SER A 16 10.63 -11.23 -12.78
N LEU A 17 10.77 -10.22 -11.93
CA LEU A 17 9.98 -9.00 -11.96
C LEU A 17 10.86 -7.81 -12.34
N LEU A 18 10.42 -7.03 -13.32
CA LEU A 18 11.04 -5.75 -13.67
C LEU A 18 10.26 -4.61 -13.00
N VAL A 19 10.94 -3.78 -12.22
CA VAL A 19 10.33 -2.69 -11.43
C VAL A 19 10.93 -1.36 -11.82
N CYS A 20 10.09 -0.35 -11.99
CA CYS A 20 10.53 1.04 -12.09
C CYS A 20 10.58 1.67 -10.71
N THR A 21 11.74 2.16 -10.29
CA THR A 21 11.93 2.79 -8.97
C THR A 21 11.32 4.18 -8.88
N ILE A 22 11.15 4.88 -10.02
CA ILE A 22 10.50 6.20 -10.07
C ILE A 22 9.00 6.07 -9.84
N HIS A 23 8.34 5.15 -10.56
CA HIS A 23 6.89 4.93 -10.44
C HIS A 23 6.53 3.94 -9.33
N GLN A 24 7.51 3.20 -8.80
CA GLN A 24 7.36 2.16 -7.79
C GLN A 24 6.36 1.07 -8.21
N THR A 25 6.36 0.73 -9.49
CA THR A 25 5.46 -0.26 -10.10
C THR A 25 6.22 -1.28 -10.93
N ALA A 26 5.66 -2.48 -11.00
CA ALA A 26 6.10 -3.51 -11.92
C ALA A 26 5.76 -3.12 -13.36
N ILE A 27 6.73 -3.32 -14.24
CA ILE A 27 6.58 -3.03 -15.66
C ILE A 27 6.08 -4.27 -16.37
N HIS A 28 4.93 -4.12 -17.03
CA HIS A 28 4.42 -5.18 -17.89
C HIS A 28 5.32 -5.25 -19.13
N PRO A 29 5.82 -6.43 -19.55
CA PRO A 29 6.71 -6.53 -20.69
C PRO A 29 6.11 -5.90 -21.96
N SER A 30 4.82 -6.15 -22.21
CA SER A 30 4.10 -5.55 -23.34
C SER A 30 3.87 -4.03 -23.25
N LYS A 31 4.13 -3.41 -22.10
CA LYS A 31 4.01 -1.96 -21.88
C LYS A 31 5.36 -1.30 -21.59
N ALA A 32 6.46 -2.05 -21.70
CA ALA A 32 7.78 -1.55 -21.39
C ALA A 32 8.15 -0.37 -22.32
N GLN A 33 7.80 -0.46 -23.60
CA GLN A 33 8.05 0.62 -24.56
C GLN A 33 7.31 1.91 -24.19
N ASP A 34 6.00 1.82 -23.92
CA ASP A 34 5.18 2.97 -23.49
C ASP A 34 5.73 3.58 -22.20
N HIS A 35 6.17 2.74 -21.26
CA HIS A 35 6.76 3.18 -20.02
C HIS A 35 8.10 3.91 -20.23
N LEU A 36 8.99 3.37 -21.08
CA LEU A 36 10.27 4.00 -21.41
C LEU A 36 10.07 5.33 -22.14
N ALA A 37 9.05 5.42 -23.00
CA ALA A 37 8.65 6.65 -23.67
C ALA A 37 8.25 7.74 -22.66
N ALA A 38 7.56 7.37 -21.58
CA ALA A 38 7.20 8.30 -20.50
C ALA A 38 8.42 8.87 -19.76
N HIS A 39 9.57 8.20 -19.83
CA HIS A 39 10.86 8.70 -19.31
C HIS A 39 11.72 9.40 -20.36
N TYR A 40 11.17 9.73 -21.54
CA TYR A 40 11.89 10.37 -22.65
C TYR A 40 13.15 9.61 -23.12
N LEU A 41 13.20 8.29 -22.93
CA LEU A 41 14.32 7.46 -23.34
C LEU A 41 14.18 6.95 -24.78
N ASN A 42 15.34 6.75 -25.43
CA ASN A 42 15.41 6.12 -26.73
C ASN A 42 14.91 4.66 -26.63
N GLN A 43 13.80 4.38 -27.32
CA GLN A 43 12.96 3.22 -27.06
C GLN A 43 13.56 1.90 -27.56
N SER A 44 14.30 1.91 -28.68
CA SER A 44 14.72 0.68 -29.36
C SER A 44 15.76 -0.13 -28.58
N TYR A 45 16.85 0.50 -28.16
CA TYR A 45 17.98 -0.18 -27.48
C TYR A 45 17.57 -0.90 -26.20
N TYR A 46 16.77 -0.25 -25.34
CA TYR A 46 16.35 -0.84 -24.07
C TYR A 46 15.22 -1.85 -24.23
N THR A 47 14.38 -1.73 -25.25
CA THR A 47 13.32 -2.70 -25.52
C THR A 47 13.89 -4.06 -25.86
N ASP A 48 14.96 -4.13 -26.66
CA ASP A 48 15.62 -5.40 -26.99
C ASP A 48 16.19 -6.10 -25.75
N GLN A 49 16.77 -5.33 -24.83
CA GLN A 49 17.30 -5.87 -23.57
C GLN A 49 16.20 -6.36 -22.63
N ILE A 50 15.08 -5.64 -22.53
CA ILE A 50 13.93 -6.06 -21.74
C ILE A 50 13.30 -7.32 -22.34
N ASN A 51 13.22 -7.41 -23.67
CA ASN A 51 12.70 -8.60 -24.34
C ASN A 51 13.62 -9.82 -24.12
N ALA A 52 14.94 -9.61 -24.09
CA ALA A 52 15.92 -10.67 -23.81
C ALA A 52 15.81 -11.26 -22.38
N LEU A 53 15.14 -10.56 -21.44
CA LEU A 53 14.88 -11.08 -20.10
C LEU A 53 13.81 -12.18 -20.07
N HIS A 54 13.04 -12.37 -21.15
CA HIS A 54 11.96 -13.36 -21.23
C HIS A 54 11.00 -13.32 -20.01
N LEU A 55 10.63 -12.10 -19.61
CA LEU A 55 9.82 -11.88 -18.41
C LEU A 55 8.44 -12.54 -18.54
N PRO A 56 7.98 -13.30 -17.52
CA PRO A 56 6.63 -13.81 -17.49
C PRO A 56 5.60 -12.68 -17.35
N THR A 57 4.33 -12.98 -17.62
CA THR A 57 3.26 -11.99 -17.45
C THR A 57 3.08 -11.60 -15.98
N ILE A 58 2.67 -10.36 -15.71
CA ILE A 58 2.41 -9.89 -14.34
C ILE A 58 1.40 -10.79 -13.64
N GLN A 59 0.39 -11.29 -14.37
CA GLN A 59 -0.59 -12.22 -13.81
C GLN A 59 0.04 -13.53 -13.32
N HIS A 60 0.98 -14.09 -14.09
CA HIS A 60 1.66 -15.32 -13.69
C HIS A 60 2.55 -15.09 -12.45
N ILE A 61 3.32 -14.00 -12.44
CA ILE A 61 4.13 -13.60 -11.27
C ILE A 61 3.23 -13.42 -10.06
N HIS A 62 2.11 -12.71 -10.22
CA HIS A 62 1.15 -12.48 -9.14
C HIS A 62 0.62 -13.80 -8.57
N GLN A 63 0.25 -14.77 -9.41
CA GLN A 63 -0.20 -16.08 -8.96
C GLN A 63 0.90 -16.82 -8.16
N ALA A 64 2.15 -16.76 -8.62
CA ALA A 64 3.28 -17.35 -7.89
C ALA A 64 3.50 -16.68 -6.52
N MET A 65 3.36 -15.35 -6.44
CA MET A 65 3.42 -14.61 -5.18
C MET A 65 2.27 -14.98 -4.25
N ARG A 66 1.02 -15.03 -4.77
CA ARG A 66 -0.18 -15.45 -4.03
C ARG A 66 -0.01 -16.81 -3.35
N ALA A 67 0.69 -17.74 -4.00
CA ALA A 67 0.93 -19.09 -3.49
C ALA A 67 1.91 -19.15 -2.30
N ARG A 68 2.72 -18.10 -2.10
CA ARG A 68 3.75 -18.03 -1.04
C ARG A 68 3.42 -16.99 0.03
N GLU A 69 2.22 -16.45 0.01
CA GLU A 69 1.80 -15.40 0.96
C GLU A 69 1.78 -15.88 2.42
N PRO A 70 2.11 -14.99 3.38
CA PRO A 70 2.66 -13.65 3.19
C PRO A 70 4.16 -13.67 2.82
N ILE A 71 4.59 -12.70 2.00
CA ILE A 71 6.01 -12.56 1.62
C ILE A 71 6.66 -11.33 2.26
N ALA A 72 7.99 -11.22 2.20
CA ALA A 72 8.70 -10.00 2.57
C ALA A 72 8.30 -8.84 1.64
N PRO A 73 8.12 -7.61 2.17
CA PRO A 73 7.91 -6.43 1.33
C PRO A 73 9.02 -6.28 0.28
N ILE A 74 8.64 -5.91 -0.93
CA ILE A 74 9.58 -5.56 -1.98
C ILE A 74 9.82 -4.06 -1.91
N GLU A 75 11.04 -3.67 -1.53
CA GLU A 75 11.41 -2.27 -1.23
C GLU A 75 11.30 -1.33 -2.43
N THR A 76 11.51 -1.83 -3.65
CA THR A 76 11.47 -1.03 -4.88
C THR A 76 10.05 -0.79 -5.40
N LEU A 77 9.06 -1.50 -4.86
CA LEU A 77 7.64 -1.27 -5.15
C LEU A 77 7.04 -0.24 -4.19
N ALA A 78 5.81 0.19 -4.49
CA ALA A 78 5.08 1.10 -3.62
C ALA A 78 5.01 0.54 -2.19
N PRO A 79 5.07 1.40 -1.15
CA PRO A 79 5.11 0.96 0.23
C PRO A 79 3.93 0.03 0.60
N PRO A 80 4.14 -0.94 1.51
CA PRO A 80 3.05 -1.72 2.07
C PRO A 80 1.93 -0.84 2.63
N MET A 81 0.69 -1.24 2.39
CA MET A 81 -0.49 -0.51 2.83
C MET A 81 -1.46 -1.42 3.59
N PRO A 82 -2.23 -0.87 4.54
CA PRO A 82 -3.24 -1.63 5.26
C PRO A 82 -4.39 -2.03 4.32
N ALA A 83 -4.86 -3.26 4.47
CA ALA A 83 -5.95 -3.84 3.71
C ALA A 83 -6.71 -4.89 4.53
N TYR A 84 -7.67 -5.55 3.89
CA TYR A 84 -8.55 -6.51 4.51
C TYR A 84 -8.60 -7.81 3.70
N GLN A 85 -8.57 -8.92 4.42
CA GLN A 85 -8.69 -10.27 3.87
C GLN A 85 -10.01 -10.91 4.32
N CYS A 86 -10.65 -11.63 3.40
CA CYS A 86 -11.78 -12.50 3.73
C CYS A 86 -11.30 -13.73 4.52
N ARG A 87 -11.93 -14.03 5.66
CA ARG A 87 -11.62 -15.20 6.50
C ARG A 87 -12.52 -16.40 6.24
N VAL A 88 -13.46 -16.30 5.29
CA VAL A 88 -14.32 -17.44 4.95
C VAL A 88 -13.44 -18.57 4.40
N HIS A 89 -13.66 -19.80 4.88
CA HIS A 89 -12.83 -20.95 4.52
C HIS A 89 -12.75 -21.13 2.99
N GLY A 90 -11.53 -21.27 2.47
CA GLY A 90 -11.26 -21.36 1.02
C GLY A 90 -11.34 -20.04 0.25
N CYS A 91 -11.67 -18.91 0.92
CA CYS A 91 -11.63 -17.60 0.30
C CYS A 91 -10.32 -16.88 0.62
N HIS A 92 -9.63 -16.42 -0.42
CA HIS A 92 -8.37 -15.68 -0.31
C HIS A 92 -8.50 -14.24 -0.83
N THR A 93 -9.72 -13.73 -0.97
CA THR A 93 -9.97 -12.38 -1.49
C THR A 93 -9.37 -11.32 -0.57
N LEU A 94 -8.62 -10.41 -1.19
CA LEU A 94 -8.07 -9.21 -0.56
C LEU A 94 -8.79 -7.98 -1.08
N ALA A 95 -8.93 -6.97 -0.22
CA ALA A 95 -9.51 -5.69 -0.58
C ALA A 95 -8.83 -4.55 0.20
N LEU A 96 -8.51 -3.46 -0.49
CA LEU A 96 -7.90 -2.28 0.12
C LEU A 96 -8.84 -1.54 1.08
N THR A 97 -10.15 -1.77 1.01
CA THR A 97 -11.13 -1.10 1.86
C THR A 97 -12.16 -2.06 2.43
N ARG A 98 -12.65 -1.78 3.64
CA ARG A 98 -13.74 -2.53 4.27
C ARG A 98 -14.99 -2.56 3.39
N ARG A 99 -15.33 -1.45 2.74
CA ARG A 99 -16.49 -1.36 1.84
C ARG A 99 -16.41 -2.39 0.71
N LYS A 100 -15.24 -2.54 0.07
CA LYS A 100 -15.03 -3.54 -0.98
C LYS A 100 -15.11 -4.96 -0.41
N LEU A 101 -14.57 -5.20 0.78
CA LEU A 101 -14.66 -6.52 1.41
C LEU A 101 -16.10 -6.88 1.85
N ASN A 102 -16.83 -5.94 2.44
CA ASN A 102 -18.25 -6.10 2.78
C ASN A 102 -19.09 -6.44 1.55
N HIS A 103 -18.82 -5.76 0.42
CA HIS A 103 -19.49 -6.05 -0.84
C HIS A 103 -19.17 -7.47 -1.35
N HIS A 104 -17.91 -7.91 -1.23
CA HIS A 104 -17.54 -9.28 -1.55
C HIS A 104 -18.25 -10.30 -0.63
N LEU A 105 -18.25 -10.07 0.68
CA LEU A 105 -18.90 -10.94 1.66
C LEU A 105 -20.40 -11.09 1.41
N SER A 106 -21.09 -10.00 1.08
CA SER A 106 -22.53 -10.05 0.78
C SER A 106 -22.82 -10.75 -0.55
N ARG A 107 -21.99 -10.54 -1.59
CA ARG A 107 -22.25 -11.11 -2.91
C ARG A 107 -21.83 -12.56 -3.07
N ILE A 108 -20.66 -12.92 -2.53
CA ILE A 108 -20.07 -14.25 -2.74
C ILE A 108 -20.45 -15.21 -1.61
N HIS A 109 -20.40 -14.73 -0.37
CA HIS A 109 -20.63 -15.56 0.82
C HIS A 109 -22.02 -15.38 1.44
N ARG A 110 -22.87 -14.51 0.87
CA ARG A 110 -24.21 -14.19 1.38
C ARG A 110 -24.21 -13.79 2.86
N GLN A 111 -23.12 -13.19 3.33
CA GLN A 111 -23.00 -12.69 4.69
C GLN A 111 -23.52 -11.25 4.73
N PHE A 112 -24.62 -11.05 5.46
CA PHE A 112 -25.29 -9.76 5.59
C PHE A 112 -25.19 -9.22 7.02
N GLY A 113 -25.29 -7.89 7.16
CA GLY A 113 -25.15 -7.20 8.43
C GLY A 113 -23.70 -6.90 8.81
N THR A 114 -23.45 -5.70 9.31
CA THR A 114 -22.10 -5.19 9.59
C THR A 114 -21.37 -5.98 10.68
N ALA A 115 -22.08 -6.37 11.75
CA ALA A 115 -21.52 -7.15 12.86
C ALA A 115 -21.06 -8.54 12.40
N ASN A 116 -21.91 -9.27 11.68
CA ASN A 116 -21.57 -10.59 11.14
C ASN A 116 -20.42 -10.50 10.13
N GLN A 117 -20.42 -9.48 9.26
CA GLN A 117 -19.34 -9.29 8.29
C GLN A 117 -18.00 -9.04 8.97
N ALA A 118 -17.96 -8.27 10.06
CA ALA A 118 -16.72 -7.96 10.78
C ALA A 118 -15.99 -9.22 11.28
N CYS A 119 -16.72 -10.27 11.69
CA CYS A 119 -16.12 -11.55 12.11
C CYS A 119 -15.35 -12.25 10.99
N TYR A 120 -15.71 -12.02 9.73
CA TYR A 120 -15.07 -12.62 8.56
C TYR A 120 -13.99 -11.75 7.93
N GLN A 121 -13.55 -10.70 8.62
CA GLN A 121 -12.51 -9.80 8.13
C GLN A 121 -11.27 -9.91 8.97
N GLN A 122 -10.13 -9.88 8.29
CA GLN A 122 -8.82 -9.77 8.92
C GLN A 122 -8.09 -8.57 8.36
N SER A 123 -7.65 -7.67 9.22
CA SER A 123 -6.70 -6.62 8.82
C SER A 123 -5.37 -7.25 8.45
N CYS A 124 -4.76 -6.79 7.38
CA CYS A 124 -3.47 -7.28 6.89
C CYS A 124 -2.71 -6.17 6.16
N TRP A 125 -1.44 -6.43 5.85
CA TRP A 125 -0.62 -5.57 5.01
C TRP A 125 -0.51 -6.17 3.61
N VAL A 126 -0.57 -5.31 2.60
CA VAL A 126 -0.48 -5.70 1.19
C VAL A 126 0.42 -4.78 0.41
N GLN A 127 0.96 -5.29 -0.69
CA GLN A 127 1.57 -4.50 -1.77
C GLN A 127 0.90 -4.86 -3.10
N THR A 128 1.20 -4.07 -4.13
CA THR A 128 0.61 -4.19 -5.47
C THR A 128 1.70 -4.16 -6.51
N LEU A 129 1.56 -4.99 -7.55
CA LEU A 129 2.50 -4.94 -8.68
C LEU A 129 2.20 -3.76 -9.62
N ASP A 130 0.93 -3.43 -9.83
CA ASP A 130 0.50 -2.38 -10.78
C ASP A 130 -0.54 -1.48 -10.12
N HIS A 131 -0.06 -0.41 -9.46
CA HIS A 131 -0.85 0.60 -8.75
C HIS A 131 -1.87 0.04 -7.74
N LEU A 132 -3.07 -0.34 -8.18
CA LEU A 132 -4.15 -0.88 -7.35
C LEU A 132 -4.57 -2.30 -7.78
N ARG A 133 -3.80 -2.92 -8.68
CA ARG A 133 -4.04 -4.25 -9.25
C ARG A 133 -2.97 -5.23 -8.76
N TYR A 134 -3.28 -6.52 -8.88
CA TYR A 134 -2.39 -7.60 -8.47
C TYR A 134 -1.92 -7.45 -7.02
N ILE A 135 -2.91 -7.37 -6.13
CA ILE A 135 -2.70 -7.18 -4.68
C ILE A 135 -2.25 -8.51 -4.07
N PHE A 136 -1.18 -8.47 -3.27
CA PHE A 136 -0.68 -9.61 -2.53
C PHE A 136 -0.34 -9.24 -1.08
N ARG A 137 -0.38 -10.23 -0.18
CA ARG A 137 -0.10 -10.05 1.25
C ARG A 137 1.40 -10.01 1.51
N VAL A 138 1.79 -9.11 2.41
CA VAL A 138 3.17 -8.99 2.89
C VAL A 138 3.22 -9.07 4.41
N HIS A 139 4.41 -9.36 4.94
CA HIS A 139 4.68 -9.19 6.36
C HIS A 139 4.53 -7.72 6.78
N GLN A 140 4.13 -7.50 8.04
CA GLN A 140 4.05 -6.17 8.60
C GLN A 140 5.45 -5.52 8.59
N PRO A 141 5.60 -4.27 8.10
CA PRO A 141 6.87 -3.55 8.19
C PRO A 141 7.27 -3.39 9.65
N MET A 142 8.50 -3.75 10.01
CA MET A 142 8.96 -3.73 11.41
C MET A 142 8.94 -2.32 12.04
N ASP A 143 8.96 -1.27 11.22
CA ASP A 143 8.90 0.13 11.66
C ASP A 143 7.47 0.65 11.91
N SER A 144 6.47 -0.20 11.76
CA SER A 144 5.10 0.18 12.11
C SER A 144 4.95 0.07 13.63
N PRO A 145 4.55 1.12 14.37
CA PRO A 145 4.21 0.96 15.78
C PRO A 145 3.19 -0.16 15.91
N PRO A 146 3.29 -1.02 16.93
CA PRO A 146 2.34 -2.10 17.11
C PRO A 146 0.95 -1.47 17.11
N GLN A 147 0.14 -1.80 16.10
CA GLN A 147 -1.28 -1.51 16.15
C GLN A 147 -1.78 -2.36 17.30
N SER A 148 -1.85 -1.76 18.49
CA SER A 148 -2.38 -2.36 19.69
C SER A 148 -3.65 -3.08 19.29
N LEU A 149 -3.62 -4.40 19.45
CA LEU A 149 -4.81 -5.21 19.48
C LEU A 149 -5.75 -4.52 20.47
N ILE A 150 -6.78 -3.83 19.97
CA ILE A 150 -8.01 -3.66 20.74
C ILE A 150 -8.62 -5.06 20.75
N GLN A 151 -7.99 -5.93 21.52
CA GLN A 151 -8.55 -7.15 22.02
C GLN A 151 -9.58 -6.64 23.02
N THR A 152 -10.82 -6.55 22.57
CA THR A 152 -11.97 -6.36 23.43
C THR A 152 -11.98 -7.55 24.39
N GLN A 153 -11.25 -7.43 25.49
CA GLN A 153 -11.41 -8.29 26.64
C GLN A 153 -12.79 -7.98 27.17
N ILE A 154 -13.73 -8.86 26.84
CA ILE A 154 -14.98 -8.99 27.56
C ILE A 154 -14.58 -9.51 28.94
N ALA A 155 -14.37 -8.59 29.87
CA ALA A 155 -14.19 -8.89 31.28
C ALA A 155 -14.95 -7.81 32.07
N THR A 156 -16.08 -8.24 32.64
CA THR A 156 -16.74 -7.76 33.86
C THR A 156 -16.77 -6.25 34.13
N SER A 157 -18.01 -5.72 34.18
CA SER A 157 -18.40 -4.34 34.50
C SER A 157 -17.47 -3.60 35.47
N PRO A 158 -16.92 -2.44 35.08
CA PRO A 158 -16.41 -1.47 36.02
C PRO A 158 -17.40 -0.33 36.25
N ASP A 159 -17.42 0.10 37.50
CA ASP A 159 -18.17 1.20 38.10
C ASP A 159 -18.06 2.51 37.27
N PRO A 160 -19.18 3.20 36.95
CA PRO A 160 -19.20 4.40 36.10
C PRO A 160 -18.30 5.56 36.58
N ASP A 161 -17.96 5.62 37.86
CA ASP A 161 -17.16 6.70 38.42
C ASP A 161 -15.65 6.60 38.10
N GLN A 162 -15.14 5.41 37.75
CA GLN A 162 -13.72 5.26 37.37
C GLN A 162 -13.43 5.68 35.92
N LEU A 163 -14.43 5.61 35.03
CA LEU A 163 -14.32 6.00 33.62
C LEU A 163 -14.13 7.52 33.46
N ALA A 164 -14.80 8.32 34.28
CA ALA A 164 -14.68 9.78 34.24
C ALA A 164 -13.26 10.25 34.58
N SER A 165 -12.58 9.56 35.51
CA SER A 165 -11.23 9.91 35.95
C SER A 165 -10.14 9.55 34.94
N GLN A 166 -10.30 8.44 34.20
CA GLN A 166 -9.39 8.06 33.11
C GLN A 166 -9.55 8.95 31.85
N PHE A 167 -10.77 9.42 31.56
CA PHE A 167 -11.00 10.36 30.46
C PHE A 167 -10.36 11.73 30.72
N LEU A 168 -10.43 12.24 31.96
CA LEU A 168 -9.83 13.53 32.31
C LEU A 168 -8.29 13.49 32.28
N HIS A 169 -7.66 12.39 32.67
CA HIS A 169 -6.20 12.23 32.64
C HIS A 169 -5.65 12.13 31.21
N SER A 170 -6.34 11.39 30.33
CA SER A 170 -5.95 11.24 28.93
C SER A 170 -6.12 12.54 28.13
N HIS A 171 -7.15 13.35 28.43
CA HIS A 171 -7.36 14.65 27.77
C HIS A 171 -6.26 15.67 28.14
N ARG A 172 -5.87 15.76 29.43
CA ARG A 172 -4.76 16.64 29.85
C ARG A 172 -3.43 16.27 29.23
N ALA A 173 -3.15 14.97 29.08
CA ALA A 173 -1.93 14.50 28.43
C ALA A 173 -1.89 14.88 26.94
N LEU A 174 -3.02 14.83 26.24
CA LEU A 174 -3.13 15.24 24.84
C LEU A 174 -2.94 16.75 24.66
N GLU A 175 -3.52 17.56 25.54
CA GLU A 175 -3.37 19.03 25.53
C GLU A 175 -1.93 19.49 25.79
N GLN A 176 -1.23 18.85 26.74
CA GLN A 176 0.19 19.13 26.99
C GLN A 176 1.08 18.74 25.81
N HIS A 177 0.72 17.67 25.09
CA HIS A 177 1.48 17.20 23.92
C HIS A 177 1.26 18.09 22.68
N LEU A 178 0.09 18.73 22.56
CA LEU A 178 -0.22 19.72 21.52
C LEU A 178 0.47 21.06 21.80
N ALA A 179 0.57 21.47 23.07
CA ALA A 179 1.25 22.72 23.47
C ALA A 179 2.77 22.69 23.23
N THR A 180 3.41 21.51 23.23
CA THR A 180 4.86 21.36 22.98
C THR A 180 5.24 21.35 21.50
N LYS A 181 4.28 21.15 20.59
CA LYS A 181 4.53 21.28 19.14
C LYS A 181 4.26 22.71 18.69
N ARG A 182 5.27 23.58 18.86
CA ARG A 182 5.34 24.88 18.16
C ARG A 182 5.32 24.63 16.65
N VAL A 183 4.14 24.74 16.05
CA VAL A 183 3.96 24.85 14.60
C VAL A 183 4.40 26.26 14.22
N PHE A 184 5.54 26.38 13.53
CA PHE A 184 5.89 27.60 12.81
C PHE A 184 4.91 27.75 11.64
N ARG A 185 3.92 28.62 11.82
CA ARG A 185 3.01 29.06 10.77
C ARG A 185 3.70 30.23 10.05
N VAL A 186 4.31 29.96 8.90
CA VAL A 186 4.76 31.02 7.99
C VAL A 186 3.52 31.47 7.21
N TYR A 187 3.06 32.69 7.47
CA TYR A 187 2.03 33.35 6.67
C TYR A 187 2.71 33.98 5.45
N GLY A 188 2.58 33.36 4.29
CA GLY A 188 2.78 34.02 3.00
C GLY A 188 1.43 34.49 2.47
N THR A 189 1.27 35.77 2.22
CA THR A 189 0.07 36.37 1.61
C THR A 189 -0.04 36.02 0.12
N PRO A 190 -1.24 35.78 -0.42
CA PRO A 190 -1.43 35.45 -1.83
C PRO A 190 -1.71 36.74 -2.62
N ASP A 191 -0.66 37.43 -3.05
CA ASP A 191 -0.73 38.38 -4.17
C ASP A 191 0.69 38.83 -4.51
N GLU A 192 1.27 38.24 -5.55
CA GLU A 192 2.37 38.74 -6.42
C GLU A 192 2.97 37.56 -7.20
N ALA A 193 2.23 37.05 -8.18
CA ALA A 193 2.78 36.15 -9.18
C ALA A 193 2.06 36.34 -10.53
N ASN A 194 2.07 37.59 -11.02
CA ASN A 194 1.75 37.92 -12.40
C ASN A 194 2.59 39.11 -12.80
N SER A 195 3.82 38.87 -13.26
CA SER A 195 4.64 39.77 -14.10
C SER A 195 5.94 39.05 -14.49
N PHE A 196 5.90 38.21 -15.53
CA PHE A 196 7.10 37.96 -16.32
C PHE A 196 7.05 38.93 -17.50
N HIS A 197 7.76 40.04 -17.36
CA HIS A 197 8.15 40.87 -18.49
C HIS A 197 9.29 40.16 -19.23
N LEU A 198 9.02 39.82 -20.49
CA LEU A 198 10.03 39.59 -21.52
C LEU A 198 10.52 40.96 -21.99
N GLU A 199 11.80 41.26 -21.80
CA GLU A 199 12.52 42.19 -22.68
C GLU A 199 13.87 41.59 -23.06
N THR A 200 14.15 41.73 -24.36
CA THR A 200 15.35 41.39 -25.12
C THR A 200 16.56 42.22 -24.73
#